data_AF-A0A7X7TQ84-F1
#
_entry.id   AF-A0A7X7TQ84-F1
#
_cell.length_a   1.000
_cell.length_b   1.000
_cell.length_c   1.000
_cell.angle_alpha   90.00
_cell.angle_beta   90.00
_cell.angle_gamma   90.00
#
_symmetry.space_group_name_H-M   'P 1'
#
loop_
_entity.id
_entity.type
_entity.pdbx_description
1 polymer ?
#
loop_
_entity_poly.entity_id
_entity_poly.type
_entity_poly.pdbx_seq_one_letter_code
_entity_poly.pdbx_strand_id
1 'polypeptide(L)' 'MNRRFLAILLFLTSFVPLKAQLQLSSSAKISLMTGEAWPGAVYALFGHTALWVHGDTTGVDAMFNYGFFDPTQPHFIYH' A
#
# COMPACT_ATOMS: atom_id res chain seq x y z
N MET A 1 35.81 3.34 11.62
CA MET A 1 35.33 4.71 11.37
C MET A 1 35.17 5.45 12.69
N ASN A 2 35.82 6.59 12.83
CA ASN A 2 35.78 7.46 14.00
C ASN A 2 34.34 7.93 14.30
N ARG A 3 33.85 7.76 15.53
CA ARG A 3 32.46 8.11 15.95
C ARG A 3 32.07 9.56 15.60
N ARG A 4 33.02 10.49 15.68
CA ARG A 4 32.82 11.91 15.32
C ARG A 4 32.54 12.09 13.82
N PHE A 5 33.23 11.33 12.98
CA PHE A 5 33.02 11.36 11.53
C PHE A 5 31.63 10.82 11.16
N LEU A 6 31.20 9.72 11.79
CA LEU A 6 29.85 9.19 11.59
C LEU A 6 28.76 10.19 12.01
N ALA A 7 28.95 10.88 13.13
CA ALA A 7 28.00 11.89 13.61
C ALA A 7 27.89 13.08 12.64
N ILE A 8 29.02 13.56 12.10
CA ILE A 8 29.03 14.62 11.09
C ILE A 8 28.34 14.14 9.80
N LEU A 9 28.61 12.90 9.37
CA LEU A 9 27.97 12.32 8.19
C LEU A 9 26.45 12.23 8.35
N LEU A 10 25.96 11.72 9.49
CA LEU A 10 24.53 11.64 9.79
C LEU A 10 23.87 13.02 9.82
N PHE A 11 24.52 14.00 10.46
CA PHE A 11 24.05 15.38 10.52
C PHE A 11 23.98 16.03 9.13
N LEU A 12 24.96 15.77 8.25
CA LEU A 12 24.93 16.28 6.88
C LEU A 12 23.79 15.64 6.07
N THR A 13 23.51 14.35 6.28
CA THR A 13 22.43 13.65 5.56
C THR A 13 21.03 14.02 6.07
N SER A 14 20.87 14.53 7.29
CA SER A 14 19.54 14.86 7.84
C SER A 14 18.86 16.07 7.18
N PHE A 15 19.61 16.88 6.43
CA PHE A 15 19.06 18.03 5.71
C PHE A 15 18.59 17.69 4.29
N VAL A 16 18.76 16.45 3.83
CA VAL A 16 18.30 16.03 2.51
C VAL A 16 16.79 15.75 2.59
N PRO A 17 15.95 16.45 1.81
CA PRO A 17 14.52 16.19 1.81
C PRO A 17 14.25 14.78 1.27
N LEU A 18 13.61 13.94 2.10
CA LEU A 18 13.16 12.62 1.67
C LEU A 18 11.97 12.77 0.71
N LYS A 19 12.13 12.28 -0.52
CA LYS A 19 11.03 12.07 -1.48
C LYS A 19 10.37 10.72 -1.21
N ALA A 20 9.81 10.53 -0.01
CA ALA A 20 9.20 9.25 0.37
C ALA A 20 7.80 9.04 -0.23
N GLN A 21 7.03 10.12 -0.40
CA GLN A 21 5.71 10.05 -1.01
C GLN A 21 5.82 10.28 -2.51
N LEU A 22 5.37 9.30 -3.28
CA LEU A 22 5.24 9.43 -4.72
C LEU A 22 3.93 10.14 -5.06
N GLN A 23 4.01 11.19 -5.86
CA GLN A 23 2.84 11.88 -6.39
C GLN A 23 2.43 11.22 -7.70
N LEU A 24 1.19 10.72 -7.77
CA LEU A 24 0.63 10.19 -9.01
C LEU A 24 0.47 11.30 -10.05
N SER A 25 0.67 10.96 -11.32
CA SER A 25 0.33 11.85 -12.43
C SER A 25 -1.18 11.95 -12.62
N SER A 26 -1.64 12.99 -13.31
CA SER A 26 -3.05 13.13 -13.73
C SER A 26 -3.50 12.02 -14.69
N SER A 27 -2.56 11.33 -15.32
CA SER A 27 -2.82 10.19 -16.20
C SER A 27 -2.87 8.83 -15.48
N ALA A 28 -2.58 8.79 -14.18
CA ALA A 28 -2.66 7.55 -13.41
C ALA A 28 -4.10 7.01 -13.40
N LYS A 29 -4.23 5.68 -13.49
CA LYS A 29 -5.50 4.97 -13.46
C LYS A 29 -5.67 4.27 -12.12
N ILE A 30 -6.84 4.45 -11.53
CA ILE A 30 -7.27 3.71 -10.34
C ILE A 30 -8.49 2.90 -10.75
N SER A 31 -8.45 1.59 -10.56
CA SER A 31 -9.53 0.68 -10.96
C SER A 31 -9.96 -0.16 -9.78
N LEU A 32 -11.28 -0.30 -9.62
CA LEU A 32 -11.85 -1.25 -8.68
C LEU A 32 -11.88 -2.63 -9.33
N MET A 33 -11.16 -3.57 -8.74
CA MET A 33 -11.05 -4.95 -9.16
C MET A 33 -11.90 -5.83 -8.27
N THR A 34 -12.57 -6.81 -8.88
CA THR A 34 -13.27 -7.90 -8.19
C THR A 34 -12.42 -9.16 -8.29
N GLY A 35 -12.07 -9.72 -7.14
CA GLY A 35 -11.40 -11.01 -7.02
C GLY A 35 -12.39 -12.13 -6.73
N GLU A 36 -12.12 -13.31 -7.28
CA GLU A 36 -12.85 -14.53 -6.98
C GLU A 36 -12.62 -15.01 -5.53
N ALA A 37 -13.45 -15.96 -5.11
CA ALA A 37 -13.32 -16.59 -3.80
C ALA A 37 -11.98 -17.32 -3.65
N TRP A 38 -11.29 -17.05 -2.54
CA TRP A 38 -10.02 -17.69 -2.21
C TRP A 38 -10.01 -18.16 -0.75
N PRO A 39 -9.77 -19.46 -0.49
CA PRO A 39 -9.85 -20.02 0.86
C PRO A 39 -8.62 -19.73 1.73
N GLY A 40 -7.58 -19.08 1.18
CA GLY A 40 -6.34 -18.80 1.92
C GLY A 40 -6.46 -17.70 2.98
N ALA A 41 -7.51 -16.89 2.93
CA ALA A 41 -7.81 -15.89 3.94
C ALA A 41 -9.32 -15.65 4.05
N VAL A 42 -9.84 -15.51 5.28
CA VAL A 42 -11.26 -15.27 5.55
C VAL A 42 -11.84 -14.10 4.76
N TYR A 43 -11.08 -13.01 4.68
CA TYR A 43 -11.51 -11.79 4.02
C TYR A 43 -11.72 -11.96 2.50
N ALA A 44 -11.21 -13.05 1.92
CA ALA A 44 -11.33 -13.39 0.50
C ALA A 44 -12.21 -14.63 0.25
N LEU A 45 -12.77 -15.26 1.30
CA LEU A 45 -13.48 -16.54 1.21
C LEU A 45 -14.70 -16.48 0.28
N PHE A 46 -15.34 -15.32 0.17
CA PHE A 46 -16.51 -15.09 -0.70
C PHE A 46 -16.21 -14.18 -1.88
N GLY A 47 -14.93 -14.00 -2.20
CA GLY A 47 -14.46 -12.95 -3.08
C GLY A 47 -14.07 -11.70 -2.29
N HIS A 48 -13.35 -10.80 -2.94
CA HIS A 48 -12.93 -9.53 -2.34
C HIS A 48 -12.78 -8.47 -3.43
N THR A 49 -12.62 -7.21 -3.02
CA THR A 49 -12.27 -6.14 -3.94
C THR A 49 -10.89 -5.59 -3.65
N ALA A 50 -10.24 -5.10 -4.70
CA ALA A 50 -8.97 -4.42 -4.60
C ALA A 50 -8.98 -3.13 -5.43
N LEU A 51 -8.27 -2.11 -4.97
CA LEU A 51 -7.91 -0.96 -5.78
C LEU A 51 -6.59 -1.25 -6.48
N TRP A 52 -6.62 -1.30 -7.80
CA TRP A 52 -5.42 -1.33 -8.62
C TRP A 52 -5.02 0.11 -8.99
N VAL A 53 -3.84 0.53 -8.56
CA VAL A 53 -3.24 1.81 -8.89
C VAL A 53 -2.15 1.58 -9.92
N HIS A 54 -2.34 2.13 -11.11
CA HIS A 54 -1.44 1.97 -12.23
C HIS A 54 -1.05 3.35 -12.80
N GLY A 55 0.24 3.66 -12.81
CA GLY A 55 0.76 4.96 -13.23
C GLY A 55 2.01 4.81 -14.09
N ASP A 56 1.82 4.81 -15.41
CA ASP A 56 2.87 4.62 -16.43
C ASP A 56 4.08 5.56 -16.23
N THR A 57 3.81 6.84 -15.94
CA THR A 57 4.87 7.87 -15.80
C THR A 57 5.63 7.75 -14.50
N THR A 58 5.00 7.17 -13.47
CA THR A 58 5.55 7.01 -12.13
C THR A 58 6.10 5.60 -11.87
N GLY A 59 5.83 4.64 -12.77
CA GLY A 59 6.15 3.22 -12.59
C GLY A 59 5.33 2.52 -11.49
N VAL A 60 4.27 3.16 -10.98
CA VAL A 60 3.42 2.56 -9.94
C VAL A 60 2.59 1.45 -10.57
N ASP A 61 2.70 0.26 -10.02
CA ASP A 61 1.85 -0.87 -10.31
C ASP A 61 1.60 -1.62 -8.99
N ALA A 62 0.51 -1.25 -8.31
CA ALA A 62 0.25 -1.71 -6.95
C ALA A 62 -1.24 -2.02 -6.74
N MET A 63 -1.52 -3.10 -6.02
CA MET A 63 -2.87 -3.49 -5.62
C MET A 63 -3.03 -3.37 -4.10
N PHE A 64 -4.16 -2.82 -3.68
CA PHE A 64 -4.53 -2.66 -2.28
C PHE A 64 -5.88 -3.30 -2.04
N ASN A 65 -6.00 -4.13 -1.00
CA ASN A 65 -7.31 -4.63 -0.57
C ASN A 65 -8.21 -3.45 -0.23
N TYR A 66 -9.45 -3.48 -0.70
CA TYR A 66 -10.43 -2.43 -0.49
C TYR A 66 -11.75 -3.04 -0.06
N GLY A 67 -12.34 -2.50 1.01
CA GLY A 67 -13.58 -2.99 1.58
C GLY A 67 -13.72 -2.59 3.04
N PHE A 68 -14.84 -2.96 3.63
CA PHE A 68 -15.14 -2.75 5.04
C PHE A 68 -15.59 -4.06 5.67
N PHE A 69 -15.08 -4.36 6.86
CA PHE A 69 -15.49 -5.51 7.67
C PHE A 69 -16.25 -5.00 8.88
N ASP A 70 -17.51 -5.42 9.00
CA ASP A 70 -18.36 -5.09 10.15
C ASP A 70 -18.48 -6.31 11.08
N PRO A 71 -17.72 -6.34 12.20
CA PRO A 71 -17.76 -7.45 13.13
C PRO A 71 -19.08 -7.56 13.91
N THR A 72 -19.98 -6.57 13.80
CA THR A 72 -21.29 -6.58 14.47
C THR A 72 -22.37 -7.33 13.67
N GLN A 73 -22.10 -7.68 12.41
CA GLN A 73 -23.05 -8.39 11.57
C GLN A 73 -23.28 -9.83 12.06
N PRO A 74 -24.52 -10.35 11.97
CA PRO A 74 -24.78 -11.77 12.18
C PRO A 74 -23.88 -12.63 11.29
N HIS A 75 -23.32 -13.70 11.86
CA HIS A 75 -22.45 -14.65 11.15
C HIS A 75 -21.10 -14.09 10.67
N PHE A 76 -20.59 -12.99 11.24
CA PHE A 76 -19.22 -12.53 10.96
C PHE A 76 -18.17 -13.60 11.32
N ILE A 77 -17.23 -13.84 10.41
CA ILE A 77 -16.18 -14.85 10.55
C ILE A 77 -14.88 -14.16 10.95
N TYR A 78 -14.28 -14.59 12.07
CA TYR A 78 -13.05 -14.01 12.60
C TYR A 78 -11.77 -14.66 12.06
N HIS A 79 -11.81 -15.97 11.77
CA HIS A 79 -10.66 -16.80 11.38
C HIS A 79 -11.05 -17.92 10.42
#